data_AF-A0A2V1BD53-F1
#
_entry.id   AF-A0A2V1BD53-F1
#
_cell.length_a   1.000
_cell.length_b   1.000
_cell.length_c   1.000
_cell.angle_alpha   90.00
_cell.angle_beta   90.00
_cell.angle_gamma   90.00
#
_symmetry.space_group_name_H-M   'P 1'
#
loop_
_entity.id
_entity.type
_entity.pdbx_description
1 polymer ?
#
loop_
_entity_poly.entity_id
_entity_poly.type
_entity_poly.pdbx_seq_one_letter_code
_entity_poly.pdbx_strand_id
1 'polypeptide(L)' 'LNIGLGKSSVIVPIVAAALADTSQLVRVIVLKPLAMQMFHLLVTKLEGLLKRRIVYMPISRSLRLTVF' A
#
# COMPACT_ATOMS: atom_id res chain seq x y z
N LEU A 1 -10.39 -3.36 19.47
CA LEU A 1 -9.36 -2.87 18.51
C LEU A 1 -9.10 -1.41 18.82
N ASN A 2 -7.97 -1.07 19.47
CA ASN A 2 -7.68 0.34 19.80
C ASN A 2 -7.23 1.11 18.55
N ILE A 3 -7.94 2.18 18.27
CA ILE A 3 -7.65 3.17 17.23
C ILE A 3 -6.58 4.12 17.79
N GLY A 4 -5.59 4.51 16.98
CA GLY A 4 -4.58 5.51 17.38
C GLY A 4 -3.21 4.99 17.83
N LEU A 5 -3.02 3.67 17.99
CA LEU A 5 -1.73 3.09 18.38
C LEU A 5 -0.75 2.86 17.22
N GLY A 6 -1.08 3.32 16.02
CA GLY A 6 -0.21 3.18 14.85
C GLY A 6 -0.16 1.78 14.23
N LYS A 7 -1.15 0.92 14.46
CA LYS A 7 -1.21 -0.41 13.82
C LYS A 7 -1.07 -0.34 12.30
N SER A 8 -1.85 0.52 11.66
CA SER A 8 -1.78 0.73 10.21
C SER A 8 -0.55 1.53 9.77
N SER A 9 -0.01 2.40 10.63
CA SER A 9 1.14 3.24 10.29
C SER A 9 2.49 2.55 10.40
N VAL A 10 2.54 1.41 11.10
CA VAL A 10 3.76 0.62 11.32
C VAL A 10 3.69 -0.72 10.59
N ILE A 11 2.62 -1.49 10.77
CA ILE A 11 2.56 -2.87 10.26
C ILE A 11 2.39 -2.90 8.74
N VAL A 12 1.54 -2.04 8.19
CA VAL A 12 1.24 -2.05 6.74
C VAL A 12 2.48 -1.73 5.90
N PRO A 13 3.28 -0.68 6.19
CA PRO A 13 4.54 -0.44 5.47
C PRO A 13 5.53 -1.60 5.58
N ILE A 14 5.70 -2.18 6.77
CA ILE A 14 6.65 -3.29 7.00
C ILE A 14 6.28 -4.50 6.17
N VAL A 15 5.01 -4.92 6.22
CA VAL A 15 4.53 -6.09 5.48
C VAL A 15 4.56 -5.83 3.97
N ALA A 16 4.17 -4.63 3.53
CA ALA A 16 4.24 -4.25 2.12
C ALA A 16 5.69 -4.29 1.57
N ALA A 17 6.65 -3.79 2.33
CA ALA A 17 8.07 -3.82 1.94
C ALA A 17 8.67 -5.24 1.98
N ALA A 18 8.26 -6.07 2.95
CA ALA A 18 8.76 -7.43 3.10
C ALA A 18 8.23 -8.39 2.01
N LEU A 19 7.01 -8.17 1.51
CA LEU A 19 6.38 -9.03 0.52
C LEU A 19 6.55 -8.52 -0.92
N ALA A 20 6.76 -7.22 -1.14
CA ALA A 20 6.89 -6.69 -2.48
C ALA A 20 8.29 -6.92 -3.04
N ASP A 21 8.38 -7.48 -4.24
CA ASP A 21 9.62 -7.60 -5.01
C ASP A 21 9.41 -7.24 -6.49
N THR A 22 10.39 -7.54 -7.35
CA THR A 22 10.31 -7.26 -8.79
C THR A 22 9.37 -8.21 -9.54
N SER A 23 8.94 -9.29 -8.91
CA SER A 23 8.06 -10.34 -9.43
C SER A 23 6.68 -10.37 -8.75
N GLN A 24 6.59 -9.86 -7.52
CA GLN A 24 5.39 -9.88 -6.70
C GLN A 24 4.92 -8.46 -6.37
N LEU A 25 3.73 -8.13 -6.88
CA LEU A 25 3.05 -6.88 -6.59
C LEU A 25 2.12 -7.03 -5.37
N VAL A 26 2.44 -6.33 -4.29
CA VAL A 26 1.60 -6.29 -3.07
C VAL A 26 0.56 -5.18 -3.18
N ARG A 27 -0.68 -5.48 -2.77
CA ARG A 27 -1.80 -4.53 -2.76
C ARG A 27 -2.27 -4.24 -1.34
N VAL A 28 -2.35 -2.97 -0.98
CA VAL A 28 -2.96 -2.50 0.27
C VAL A 28 -4.38 -2.04 -0.03
N ILE A 29 -5.37 -2.73 0.52
CA ILE A 29 -6.79 -2.43 0.29
C ILE A 29 -7.34 -1.68 1.51
N VAL A 30 -7.89 -0.49 1.27
CA VAL A 30 -8.52 0.36 2.29
C VAL A 30 -9.85 0.91 1.76
N LEU A 31 -10.66 1.47 2.66
CA LEU A 31 -11.87 2.19 2.26
C LEU A 31 -11.50 3.41 1.41
N LYS A 32 -12.37 3.77 0.46
CA LYS A 32 -12.17 4.91 -0.46
C LYS A 32 -11.73 6.22 0.25
N PRO A 33 -12.32 6.62 1.39
CA PRO A 33 -11.87 7.83 2.10
C PRO A 33 -10.45 7.74 2.68
N LEU A 34 -9.97 6.54 2.97
CA LEU A 34 -8.65 6.28 3.58
C LEU A 34 -7.54 6.10 2.52
N ALA A 35 -7.90 6.03 1.23
CA ALA A 35 -6.97 5.72 0.16
C ALA A 35 -5.81 6.72 0.08
N MET A 36 -6.11 8.01 0.06
CA MET A 36 -5.08 9.07 0.00
C MET A 36 -4.21 9.08 1.26
N GLN A 37 -4.81 8.89 2.44
CA GLN A 37 -4.08 8.83 3.70
C GLN A 37 -3.09 7.65 3.71
N MET A 38 -3.52 6.47 3.26
CA MET A 38 -2.67 5.29 3.18
C MET A 38 -1.56 5.46 2.12
N PHE A 39 -1.88 6.08 0.98
CA PHE A 39 -0.88 6.39 -0.04
C PHE A 39 0.22 7.30 0.50
N HIS A 40 -0.14 8.44 1.10
CA HIS A 40 0.85 9.34 1.72
C HIS A 40 1.67 8.62 2.79
N LEU A 41 1.03 7.78 3.61
CA LEU A 41 1.73 7.02 4.65
C LEU A 41 2.78 6.05 4.06
N LEU A 42 2.42 5.30 3.02
CA LEU A 42 3.34 4.40 2.35
C LEU A 42 4.48 5.16 1.67
N VAL A 43 4.17 6.26 0.98
CA VAL A 43 5.18 7.14 0.38
C VAL A 43 6.11 7.66 1.46
N THR A 44 5.64 8.34 2.50
CA THR A 44 6.49 8.89 3.56
C THR A 44 7.34 7.84 4.29
N LYS A 45 6.86 6.59 4.43
CA LYS A 45 7.59 5.55 5.17
C LYS A 45 8.54 4.72 4.31
N LEU A 46 8.28 4.59 3.02
CA LEU A 46 9.03 3.68 2.13
C LEU A 46 9.78 4.41 1.02
N GLU A 47 9.41 5.65 0.71
CA GLU A 47 10.15 6.52 -0.20
C GLU A 47 11.56 6.74 0.38
N GLY A 48 12.57 6.67 -0.48
CA GLY A 48 13.98 6.72 -0.09
C GLY A 48 14.58 5.37 0.34
N LEU A 49 13.79 4.45 0.91
CA LEU A 49 14.25 3.09 1.26
C LEU A 49 14.16 2.12 0.07
N LEU A 50 13.10 2.23 -0.71
CA LEU A 50 12.90 1.43 -1.90
C LEU A 50 13.18 2.30 -3.11
N LYS A 51 14.13 1.90 -3.98
CA LYS A 51 14.27 2.43 -5.35
C LYS A 51 13.09 2.00 -6.24
N ARG A 52 11.86 2.00 -5.72
CA ARG A 52 10.65 1.47 -6.35
C ARG A 52 9.52 2.48 -6.21
N ARG A 53 8.74 2.64 -7.28
CA ARG A 53 7.62 3.60 -7.30
C ARG A 53 6.43 3.05 -6.52
N ILE A 54 5.87 3.87 -5.64
CA ILE A 54 4.56 3.60 -5.04
C ILE A 54 3.52 4.30 -5.90
N VAL A 55 2.54 3.55 -6.37
CA VAL A 55 1.49 4.04 -7.27
C VAL A 55 0.12 3.84 -6.64
N TYR A 56 -0.73 4.86 -6.75
CA TYR A 56 -2.14 4.74 -6.44
C TYR A 56 -2.89 4.27 -7.69
N MET A 57 -3.48 3.08 -7.64
CA MET A 57 -4.32 2.56 -8.71
C MET A 57 -5.77 2.45 -8.21
N PRO A 58 -6.69 3.30 -8.68
CA PRO A 58 -8.10 3.14 -8.35
C PRO A 58 -8.65 1.87 -9.02
N ILE A 59 -9.17 0.94 -8.22
CA ILE A 59 -9.77 -0.31 -8.70
C ILE A 59 -11.29 -0.17 -8.69
N SER A 60 -11.94 -0.40 -9.84
CA SER A 60 -13.39 -0.63 -9.93
C SER A 60 -13.67 -2.14 -9.99
N ARG A 61 -14.87 -2.57 -9.58
CA ARG A 61 -15.28 -3.99 -9.71
C ARG A 61 -15.31 -4.47 -11.17
N SER A 62 -15.42 -3.55 -12.13
CA SER A 62 -15.34 -3.84 -13.56
C SER A 62 -13.91 -3.99 -14.07
N LEU A 63 -12.90 -3.61 -13.29
CA LEU A 63 -11.50 -3.68 -13.68
C LEU A 63 -11.05 -5.15 -13.69
N ARG A 64 -10.82 -5.70 -14.88
CA ARG A 64 -10.16 -7.01 -15.03
C ARG A 64 -8.66 -6.82 -14.95
N LEU A 65 -8.07 -7.16 -13.80
CA LEU A 65 -6.62 -7.25 -13.66
C LEU A 65 -6.18 -8.61 -14.21
N THR A 66 -5.64 -8.61 -15.42
CA THR A 66 -4.96 -9.80 -15.97
C THR A 66 -3.58 -9.86 -15.36
N VAL A 67 -3.23 -10.98 -14.72
CA VAL A 67 -1.88 -11.25 -14.23
C VAL A 67 -1.06 -11.65 -15.47
N PHE A 68 0.08 -10.96 -15.69
CA PHE A 68 1.10 -11.36 -16.66
C PHE A 68 2.03 -12.38 -16.03
#